data_AF-A0A2D6ESI5-F1
#
_entry.id   AF-A0A2D6ESI5-F1
#
_cell.length_a   1.000
_cell.length_b   1.000
_cell.length_c   1.000
_cell.angle_alpha   90.00
_cell.angle_beta   90.00
_cell.angle_gamma   90.00
#
_symmetry.space_group_name_H-M   'P 1'
#
loop_
_entity.id
_entity.type
_entity.pdbx_description
1 polymer ?
#
loop_
_entity_poly.entity_id
_entity_poly.type
_entity_poly.pdbx_seq_one_letter_code
_entity_poly.pdbx_strand_id
1 'polypeptide(L)'
;MQKVMHACGIPDLYRHQAKTIDVIRSGRHGVAATPTSSGKTAIYNLPVLEKICKNANARALCSFPLRALAQDQPRIFQEMVAFLGGRLPTANIYDGDTTAWHRKRIRESPPNVILTNPVVTTDRNDIGGISTPFHFQVGSGAIFIYDSVPGGAGLTRLAFERAEELLEHTLKAIQTCSCGSGCPSCVHSPKCGSGNRPIDMAFARFLPESLKTGPEPTNIESGTVPRDKTETEKKNTKQHGRVHFGVFDLETQRSAAEVGGWHKADLMGISCAVLYDSGDDTFYEFLEGQVPLLIHHLDKLDLVVGFNIKRFDYQVLGGCSGFDFQSLPTLDILEEVHNRLGFRISLDHLAKVTLGKKKSAGGLQALQWWKEGRIREIIDYCKLDVAITRDLLLYGKEKGYLLFNNKAGNTVRIPVNW
;
A
#
# COMPACT_ATOMS: atom_id res chain seq x y z
N MET A 1 -8.86 -28.78 36.55
CA MET A 1 -9.09 -29.45 35.25
C MET A 1 -10.33 -30.32 35.25
N GLN A 2 -10.52 -31.25 36.19
CA GLN A 2 -11.79 -32.03 36.29
C GLN A 2 -13.06 -31.16 36.30
N LYS A 3 -13.06 -30.04 37.04
CA LYS A 3 -14.17 -29.06 37.03
C LYS A 3 -14.45 -28.46 35.63
N VAL A 4 -13.41 -28.15 34.87
CA VAL A 4 -13.53 -27.63 33.50
C VAL A 4 -14.09 -28.71 32.56
N MET A 5 -13.59 -29.94 32.65
CA MET A 5 -14.08 -31.05 31.84
C MET A 5 -15.56 -31.33 32.11
N HIS A 6 -15.97 -31.42 33.38
CA HIS A 6 -17.36 -31.65 33.75
C HIS A 6 -18.27 -30.50 33.29
N ALA A 7 -17.83 -29.25 33.38
CA ALA A 7 -18.59 -28.08 32.95
C ALA A 7 -18.74 -28.01 31.41
N CYS A 8 -17.79 -28.55 30.66
CA CYS A 8 -17.88 -28.70 29.21
C CYS A 8 -18.61 -29.97 28.76
N GLY A 9 -19.26 -30.71 29.67
CA GLY A 9 -19.98 -31.94 29.34
C GLY A 9 -19.06 -33.12 28.97
N ILE A 10 -17.81 -33.12 29.47
CA ILE A 10 -16.82 -34.20 29.29
C ILE A 10 -16.69 -34.94 30.63
N PRO A 11 -17.53 -35.97 30.89
CA PRO A 11 -17.47 -36.73 32.14
C PRO A 11 -16.16 -37.51 32.28
N ASP A 12 -15.70 -38.10 31.17
CA ASP A 12 -14.47 -38.87 31.08
C ASP A 12 -13.78 -38.65 29.73
N LEU A 13 -12.46 -38.90 29.70
CA LEU A 13 -11.67 -38.89 28.46
C LEU A 13 -11.76 -40.23 27.75
N TYR A 14 -11.90 -40.20 26.43
CA TYR A 14 -11.69 -41.38 25.61
C TYR A 14 -10.24 -41.86 25.71
N ARG A 15 -10.03 -43.16 25.52
CA ARG A 15 -8.70 -43.81 25.62
C ARG A 15 -7.64 -43.12 24.76
N HIS A 16 -7.97 -42.70 23.55
CA HIS A 16 -7.05 -41.99 22.65
C HIS A 16 -6.69 -40.59 23.16
N GLN A 17 -7.63 -39.89 23.81
CA GLN A 17 -7.38 -38.58 24.40
C GLN A 17 -6.42 -38.71 25.59
N ALA A 18 -6.74 -39.59 26.55
CA ALA A 18 -5.92 -39.82 27.73
C ALA A 18 -4.48 -40.23 27.35
N LYS A 19 -4.33 -41.22 26.46
CA LYS A 19 -3.02 -41.69 26.00
C LYS A 19 -2.20 -40.57 25.34
N THR A 20 -2.82 -39.72 24.53
CA THR A 20 -2.10 -38.63 23.87
C THR A 20 -1.75 -37.51 24.84
N ILE A 21 -2.66 -37.16 25.75
CA ILE A 21 -2.43 -36.16 26.80
C ILE A 21 -1.28 -36.58 27.71
N ASP A 22 -1.19 -37.86 28.09
CA ASP A 22 -0.10 -38.35 28.93
C ASP A 22 1.27 -38.29 28.21
N VAL A 23 1.31 -38.53 26.89
CA VAL A 23 2.51 -38.29 26.07
C VAL A 23 2.92 -36.81 26.13
N ILE A 24 1.98 -35.89 25.94
CA ILE A 24 2.25 -34.44 26.00
C ILE A 24 2.71 -34.03 27.40
N ARG A 25 2.08 -34.54 28.47
CA ARG A 25 2.45 -34.27 29.86
C ARG A 25 3.85 -34.77 30.21
N SER A 26 4.32 -35.84 29.57
CA SER A 26 5.69 -36.33 29.70
C SER A 26 6.74 -35.47 28.98
N GLY A 27 6.33 -34.37 28.32
CA GLY A 27 7.22 -33.49 27.57
C GLY A 27 7.59 -34.02 26.18
N ARG A 28 6.92 -35.08 25.70
CA ARG A 28 7.18 -35.68 24.39
C ARG A 28 6.21 -35.15 23.33
N HIS A 29 6.67 -35.12 22.08
CA HIS A 29 5.81 -34.83 20.92
C HIS A 29 4.89 -36.02 20.61
N GLY A 30 3.64 -35.74 20.27
CA GLY A 30 2.63 -36.77 19.99
C GLY A 30 1.80 -36.45 18.75
N VAL A 31 1.47 -37.48 17.98
CA VAL A 31 0.54 -37.41 16.84
C VAL A 31 -0.66 -38.32 17.14
N ALA A 32 -1.87 -37.78 17.03
CA ALA A 32 -3.11 -38.52 17.28
C ALA A 32 -3.88 -38.78 15.98
N ALA A 33 -3.79 -40.00 15.46
CA ALA A 33 -4.58 -40.46 14.32
C ALA A 33 -5.96 -40.96 14.80
N THR A 34 -7.01 -40.17 14.58
CA THR A 34 -8.37 -40.50 15.03
C THR A 34 -9.42 -40.03 14.00
N PRO A 35 -10.61 -40.66 13.90
CA PRO A 35 -11.68 -40.25 12.96
C PRO A 35 -12.31 -38.89 13.30
N THR A 36 -12.88 -38.18 12.33
CA THR A 36 -13.61 -36.91 12.58
C THR A 36 -14.65 -37.06 13.70
N SER A 37 -14.90 -35.98 14.45
CA SER A 37 -15.84 -35.97 15.59
C SER A 37 -15.46 -36.86 16.79
N SER A 38 -14.22 -37.36 16.87
CA SER A 38 -13.72 -38.15 18.02
C SER A 38 -13.28 -37.32 19.24
N GLY A 39 -13.65 -36.04 19.32
CA GLY A 39 -13.26 -35.15 20.43
C GLY A 39 -11.78 -34.75 20.46
N LYS A 40 -11.10 -34.64 19.30
CA LYS A 40 -9.67 -34.25 19.23
C LYS A 40 -9.35 -32.94 19.94
N THR A 41 -10.32 -32.02 20.05
CA THR A 41 -10.13 -30.70 20.66
C THR A 41 -9.63 -30.76 22.10
N ALA A 42 -10.08 -31.74 22.89
CA ALA A 42 -9.61 -31.91 24.26
C ALA A 42 -8.11 -32.29 24.34
N ILE A 43 -7.58 -32.95 23.31
CA ILE A 43 -6.20 -33.45 23.29
C ILE A 43 -5.19 -32.31 23.36
N TYR A 44 -5.45 -31.19 22.68
CA TYR A 44 -4.56 -30.03 22.70
C TYR A 44 -5.00 -28.96 23.71
N ASN A 45 -6.31 -28.75 23.92
CA ASN A 45 -6.77 -27.72 24.84
C ASN A 45 -6.44 -28.04 26.31
N LEU A 46 -6.60 -29.29 26.77
CA LEU A 46 -6.37 -29.62 28.17
C LEU A 46 -4.90 -29.44 28.60
N PRO A 47 -3.89 -29.96 27.86
CA PRO A 47 -2.49 -29.72 28.21
C PRO A 47 -2.09 -28.24 28.13
N VAL A 48 -2.62 -27.49 27.15
CA VAL A 48 -2.35 -26.05 27.04
C VAL A 48 -2.91 -25.30 28.25
N LEU A 49 -4.16 -25.56 28.64
CA LEU A 49 -4.78 -24.96 29.81
C LEU A 49 -4.04 -25.35 31.10
N GLU A 50 -3.65 -26.60 31.26
CA GLU A 50 -2.83 -27.05 32.40
C GLU A 50 -1.52 -26.27 32.51
N LYS A 51 -0.85 -26.03 31.37
CA LYS A 51 0.39 -25.27 31.33
C LYS A 51 0.16 -23.79 31.68
N ILE A 52 -0.90 -23.18 31.17
CA ILE A 52 -1.25 -21.78 31.45
C ILE A 52 -1.68 -21.59 32.92
N CYS A 53 -2.44 -22.52 33.50
CA CYS A 53 -2.82 -22.47 34.91
C CYS A 53 -1.61 -22.57 35.85
N LYS A 54 -0.56 -23.31 35.45
CA LYS A 54 0.70 -23.40 36.20
C LYS A 54 1.60 -22.17 35.98
N ASN A 55 1.53 -21.56 34.79
CA ASN A 55 2.31 -20.38 34.43
C ASN A 55 1.46 -19.45 33.54
N ALA A 56 0.99 -18.34 34.10
CA ALA A 56 0.15 -17.38 33.39
C ALA A 56 0.82 -16.74 32.14
N ASN A 57 2.16 -16.80 32.07
CA ASN A 57 2.94 -16.34 30.93
C ASN A 57 3.14 -17.42 29.86
N ALA A 58 2.69 -18.66 30.08
CA ALA A 58 2.74 -19.69 29.04
C ALA A 58 1.91 -19.28 27.82
N ARG A 59 2.41 -19.66 26.64
CA ARG A 59 1.86 -19.34 25.33
C ARG A 59 1.77 -20.61 24.48
N ALA A 60 0.75 -20.67 23.62
CA ALA A 60 0.56 -21.76 22.66
C ALA A 60 0.16 -21.22 21.28
N LEU A 61 0.63 -21.90 20.24
CA LEU A 61 0.23 -21.68 18.85
C LEU A 61 -0.49 -22.94 18.36
N CYS A 62 -1.74 -22.77 17.93
CA CYS A 62 -2.55 -23.84 17.35
C CYS A 62 -2.78 -23.54 15.87
N SER A 63 -2.35 -24.47 15.01
CA SER A 63 -2.45 -24.32 13.57
C SER A 63 -3.50 -25.27 12.99
N PHE A 64 -4.42 -24.74 12.18
CA PHE A 64 -5.55 -25.45 11.62
C PHE A 64 -5.52 -25.40 10.08
N PRO A 65 -5.86 -26.50 9.39
CA PRO A 65 -5.81 -26.53 7.92
C PRO A 65 -6.82 -25.60 7.24
N LEU A 66 -7.92 -25.25 7.92
CA LEU A 66 -9.02 -24.44 7.38
C LEU A 66 -9.33 -23.25 8.30
N ARG A 67 -9.60 -22.08 7.70
CA ARG A 67 -10.01 -20.87 8.42
C ARG A 67 -11.28 -21.09 9.24
N ALA A 68 -12.31 -21.68 8.64
CA ALA A 68 -13.57 -21.98 9.35
C ALA A 68 -13.32 -22.82 10.62
N LEU A 69 -12.43 -23.81 10.54
CA LEU A 69 -12.09 -24.65 11.69
C LEU A 69 -11.38 -23.86 12.79
N ALA A 70 -10.49 -22.93 12.42
CA ALA A 70 -9.83 -22.03 13.37
C ALA A 70 -10.83 -21.05 14.02
N GLN A 71 -11.82 -20.56 13.26
CA GLN A 71 -12.84 -19.61 13.71
C GLN A 71 -13.80 -20.20 14.75
N ASP A 72 -14.01 -21.52 14.75
CA ASP A 72 -14.84 -22.20 15.75
C ASP A 72 -14.13 -22.42 17.09
N GLN A 73 -12.80 -22.34 17.14
CA GLN A 73 -12.02 -22.69 18.34
C GLN A 73 -12.03 -21.66 19.48
N PRO A 74 -12.04 -20.32 19.26
CA PRO A 74 -12.04 -19.36 20.36
C PRO A 74 -13.26 -19.52 21.25
N ARG A 75 -14.44 -19.79 20.66
CA ARG A 75 -15.66 -20.04 21.43
C ARG A 75 -15.50 -21.26 22.34
N ILE A 76 -15.03 -22.38 21.80
CA ILE A 76 -14.79 -23.60 22.57
C ILE A 76 -13.75 -23.34 23.67
N PHE A 77 -12.68 -22.62 23.38
CA PHE A 77 -11.66 -22.26 24.36
C PHE A 77 -12.23 -21.36 25.46
N GLN A 78 -13.03 -20.35 25.11
CA GLN A 78 -13.71 -19.45 26.03
C GLN A 78 -14.67 -20.19 26.97
N GLU A 79 -15.45 -21.13 26.43
CA GLU A 79 -16.32 -22.01 27.22
C GLU A 79 -15.52 -22.86 28.21
N MET A 80 -14.37 -23.39 27.81
CA MET A 80 -13.49 -24.15 28.71
C MET A 80 -12.89 -23.29 29.82
N VAL A 81 -12.52 -22.04 29.54
CA VAL A 81 -11.89 -21.16 30.55
C VAL A 81 -12.89 -20.46 31.46
N ALA A 82 -14.16 -20.31 31.07
CA ALA A 82 -15.19 -19.62 31.86
C ALA A 82 -15.35 -20.19 33.29
N PHE A 83 -14.96 -21.44 33.49
CA PHE A 83 -15.04 -22.15 34.77
C PHE A 83 -13.73 -22.12 35.57
N LEU A 84 -12.71 -21.38 35.11
CA LEU A 84 -11.47 -21.15 35.83
C LEU A 84 -11.61 -19.93 36.75
N GLY A 85 -11.08 -20.03 37.97
CA GLY A 85 -10.95 -18.87 38.86
C GLY A 85 -9.70 -18.04 38.54
N GLY A 86 -9.76 -16.72 38.77
CA GLY A 86 -8.62 -15.81 38.60
C GLY A 86 -8.53 -15.19 37.20
N ARG A 87 -7.30 -14.84 36.77
CA ARG A 87 -7.07 -14.27 35.43
C ARG A 87 -7.32 -15.33 34.36
N LEU A 88 -8.36 -15.12 33.57
CA LEU A 88 -8.75 -16.06 32.53
C LEU A 88 -7.73 -16.09 31.39
N PRO A 89 -7.31 -17.29 30.94
CA PRO A 89 -6.53 -17.44 29.72
C PRO A 89 -7.29 -16.88 28.51
N THR A 90 -6.59 -16.19 27.62
CA THR A 90 -7.19 -15.62 26.40
C THR A 90 -6.72 -16.36 25.16
N ALA A 91 -7.60 -16.42 24.16
CA ALA A 91 -7.29 -16.96 22.83
C ALA A 91 -7.76 -15.97 21.76
N ASN A 92 -6.91 -15.71 20.77
CA ASN A 92 -7.27 -14.90 19.61
C ASN A 92 -6.88 -15.61 18.32
N ILE A 93 -7.64 -15.32 17.27
CA ILE A 93 -7.30 -15.71 15.91
C ILE A 93 -6.29 -14.73 15.36
N TYR A 94 -5.29 -15.26 14.68
CA TYR A 94 -4.32 -14.51 13.90
C TYR A 94 -4.19 -15.17 12.52
N ASP A 95 -5.03 -14.72 11.60
CA ASP A 95 -5.13 -15.20 10.23
C ASP A 95 -5.36 -14.03 9.27
N GLY A 96 -5.59 -14.32 7.98
CA GLY A 96 -5.80 -13.30 6.96
C GLY A 96 -7.01 -12.37 7.18
N ASP A 97 -8.03 -12.82 7.92
CA ASP A 97 -9.22 -12.02 8.21
C ASP A 97 -9.04 -11.14 9.47
N THR A 98 -7.93 -11.33 10.19
CA THR A 98 -7.60 -10.51 11.36
C THR A 98 -7.18 -9.11 10.93
N THR A 99 -8.02 -8.11 11.24
CA THR A 99 -7.79 -6.70 10.87
C THR A 99 -6.46 -6.16 11.40
N ALA A 100 -5.87 -5.17 10.70
CA ALA A 100 -4.60 -4.56 11.10
C ALA A 100 -4.62 -4.01 12.55
N TRP A 101 -5.76 -3.43 12.96
CA TRP A 101 -5.96 -2.98 14.34
C TRP A 101 -5.92 -4.12 15.35
N HIS A 102 -6.63 -5.22 15.09
CA HIS A 102 -6.60 -6.41 15.94
C HIS A 102 -5.18 -7.03 15.98
N ARG A 103 -4.48 -7.11 14.85
CA ARG A 103 -3.09 -7.62 14.80
C ARG A 103 -2.14 -6.78 15.66
N LYS A 104 -2.26 -5.45 15.60
CA LYS A 104 -1.47 -4.54 16.45
C LYS A 104 -1.73 -4.82 17.93
N ARG A 105 -3.01 -4.89 18.33
CA ARG A 105 -3.39 -5.20 19.73
C ARG A 105 -2.88 -6.56 20.20
N ILE A 106 -2.96 -7.59 19.34
CA ILE A 106 -2.44 -8.93 19.66
C ILE A 106 -0.92 -8.90 19.83
N ARG A 107 -0.18 -8.11 19.06
CA ARG A 107 1.29 -7.97 19.23
C ARG A 107 1.67 -7.19 20.48
N GLU A 108 0.94 -6.13 20.79
CA GLU A 108 1.17 -5.30 21.98
C GLU A 108 0.78 -6.02 23.28
N SER A 109 -0.26 -6.85 23.23
CA SER A 109 -0.74 -7.65 24.36
C SER A 109 -1.06 -9.08 23.91
N PRO A 110 -0.04 -9.96 23.81
CA PRO A 110 -0.20 -11.31 23.29
C PRO A 110 -1.11 -12.18 24.17
N PRO A 111 -2.12 -12.85 23.58
CA PRO A 111 -2.99 -13.77 24.30
C PRO A 111 -2.24 -15.04 24.70
N ASN A 112 -2.83 -15.85 25.56
CA ASN A 112 -2.25 -17.14 25.91
C ASN A 112 -2.22 -18.12 24.72
N VAL A 113 -3.20 -18.04 23.83
CA VAL A 113 -3.32 -18.94 22.67
C VAL A 113 -3.53 -18.13 21.39
N ILE A 114 -2.74 -18.45 20.36
CA ILE A 114 -2.95 -17.96 18.99
C ILE A 114 -3.46 -19.10 18.12
N LEU A 115 -4.54 -18.87 17.40
CA LEU A 115 -5.15 -19.81 16.46
C LEU A 115 -4.87 -19.30 15.03
N THR A 116 -4.30 -20.13 14.15
CA THR A 116 -3.91 -19.72 12.78
C THR A 116 -4.09 -20.85 11.76
N ASN A 117 -3.78 -20.61 10.47
CA ASN A 117 -3.78 -21.62 9.42
C ASN A 117 -2.43 -21.70 8.66
N PRO A 118 -1.93 -22.89 8.24
CA PRO A 118 -0.67 -22.98 7.51
C PRO A 118 -0.83 -23.38 6.02
N VAL A 119 -0.32 -22.54 5.11
CA VAL A 119 0.30 -22.95 3.83
C VAL A 119 1.53 -22.06 3.61
N VAL A 120 1.27 -20.77 3.60
CA VAL A 120 2.13 -19.68 4.05
C VAL A 120 1.17 -18.87 4.93
N THR A 121 1.55 -18.46 6.14
CA THR A 121 0.69 -17.60 6.98
C THR A 121 0.66 -16.19 6.39
N THR A 122 0.04 -16.07 5.21
CA THR A 122 0.00 -14.86 4.39
C THR A 122 -1.43 -14.61 3.96
N ASP A 123 -1.90 -13.39 4.20
CA ASP A 123 -3.06 -12.83 3.55
C ASP A 123 -2.69 -12.20 2.20
N ARG A 124 -3.69 -11.90 1.38
CA ARG A 124 -3.54 -11.01 0.20
C ARG A 124 -2.96 -9.65 0.57
N ASN A 125 -3.05 -9.24 1.84
CA ASN A 125 -2.46 -8.01 2.36
C ASN A 125 -1.03 -8.14 2.83
N ASP A 126 -0.53 -9.35 3.06
CA ASP A 126 0.78 -9.62 3.65
C ASP A 126 1.91 -9.71 2.57
N ILE A 127 1.53 -9.86 1.29
CA ILE A 127 2.44 -9.83 0.13
C ILE A 127 1.97 -8.75 -0.86
N GLY A 128 2.92 -8.04 -1.44
CA GLY A 128 2.75 -7.08 -2.53
C GLY A 128 3.46 -7.54 -3.79
N GLY A 129 3.13 -6.90 -4.92
CA GLY A 129 3.84 -7.14 -6.16
C GLY A 129 3.79 -5.95 -7.10
N ILE A 130 4.87 -5.79 -7.88
CA ILE A 130 5.00 -4.78 -8.92
C ILE A 130 5.49 -5.48 -10.18
N SER A 131 4.84 -5.20 -11.30
CA SER A 131 5.27 -5.66 -12.61
C SER A 131 5.73 -4.46 -13.43
N THR A 132 6.90 -4.55 -14.05
CA THR A 132 7.41 -3.53 -14.97
C THR A 132 7.84 -4.18 -16.29
N PRO A 133 7.48 -3.59 -17.45
CA PRO A 133 7.91 -4.11 -18.76
C PRO A 133 9.42 -3.99 -18.97
N PHE A 134 10.09 -3.10 -18.21
CA PHE A 134 11.55 -2.99 -18.20
C PHE A 134 12.04 -2.46 -16.85
N HIS A 135 12.96 -3.19 -16.20
CA HIS A 135 13.65 -2.73 -14.99
C HIS A 135 15.14 -2.58 -15.27
N PHE A 136 15.68 -1.38 -15.09
CA PHE A 136 17.07 -1.06 -15.46
C PHE A 136 18.12 -1.94 -14.78
N GLN A 137 17.90 -2.35 -13.52
CA GLN A 137 18.84 -3.25 -12.80
C GLN A 137 18.75 -4.71 -13.25
N VAL A 138 17.61 -5.12 -13.80
CA VAL A 138 17.40 -6.51 -14.28
C VAL A 138 17.68 -6.59 -15.79
N GLY A 139 17.63 -5.47 -16.51
CA GLY A 139 17.84 -5.41 -17.96
C GLY A 139 16.70 -5.99 -18.80
N SER A 140 15.57 -6.34 -18.18
CA SER A 140 14.41 -6.96 -18.83
C SER A 140 13.11 -6.59 -18.12
N GLY A 141 11.98 -7.06 -18.65
CA GLY A 141 10.72 -7.09 -17.90
C GLY A 141 10.87 -7.91 -16.62
N ALA A 142 10.27 -7.44 -15.54
CA ALA A 142 10.44 -8.02 -14.21
C ALA A 142 9.15 -7.96 -13.39
N ILE A 143 8.92 -9.01 -12.60
CA ILE A 143 7.86 -9.08 -11.60
C ILE A 143 8.54 -9.21 -10.25
N PHE A 144 8.32 -8.21 -9.40
CA PHE A 144 8.82 -8.19 -8.04
C PHE A 144 7.70 -8.61 -7.10
N ILE A 145 7.98 -9.59 -6.24
CA ILE A 145 7.09 -10.04 -5.17
C ILE A 145 7.79 -9.77 -3.85
N TYR A 146 7.18 -8.99 -2.96
CA TYR A 146 7.80 -8.54 -1.72
C TYR A 146 6.82 -8.60 -0.54
N ASP A 147 7.35 -8.70 0.68
CA ASP A 147 6.54 -8.63 1.89
C ASP A 147 5.95 -7.23 2.04
N SER A 148 4.68 -7.13 2.40
CA SER A 148 4.03 -5.83 2.58
C SER A 148 4.41 -5.11 3.88
N VAL A 149 5.19 -5.77 4.75
CA VAL A 149 5.64 -5.25 6.04
C VAL A 149 7.07 -4.70 5.91
N PRO A 150 7.33 -3.44 6.31
CA PRO A 150 8.68 -2.89 6.36
C PRO A 150 9.64 -3.77 7.17
N GLY A 151 10.85 -4.00 6.65
CA GLY A 151 11.84 -4.90 7.24
C GLY A 151 11.69 -6.38 6.87
N GLY A 152 10.58 -6.76 6.22
CA GLY A 152 10.33 -8.13 5.77
C GLY A 152 9.83 -9.04 6.90
N ALA A 153 8.77 -9.79 6.63
CA ALA A 153 8.25 -10.86 7.49
C ALA A 153 8.81 -12.25 7.12
N GLY A 154 9.57 -12.34 6.02
CA GLY A 154 10.11 -13.57 5.46
C GLY A 154 9.12 -14.37 4.62
N LEU A 155 7.95 -13.83 4.29
CA LEU A 155 6.89 -14.58 3.60
C LEU A 155 7.24 -14.81 2.13
N THR A 156 7.78 -13.79 1.46
CA THR A 156 8.22 -13.92 0.08
C THR A 156 9.45 -14.79 -0.08
N ARG A 157 10.32 -14.86 0.93
CA ARG A 157 11.43 -15.82 0.97
C ARG A 157 10.92 -17.26 1.00
N LEU A 158 9.96 -17.55 1.88
CA LEU A 158 9.31 -18.87 1.95
C LEU A 158 8.52 -19.19 0.68
N ALA A 159 7.85 -18.19 0.09
CA ALA A 159 7.14 -18.35 -1.18
C ALA A 159 8.10 -18.62 -2.35
N PHE A 160 9.26 -17.97 -2.36
CA PHE A 160 10.28 -18.16 -3.39
C PHE A 160 10.84 -19.59 -3.40
N GLU A 161 11.08 -20.18 -2.23
CA GLU A 161 11.49 -21.58 -2.10
C GLU A 161 10.45 -22.57 -2.66
N ARG A 162 9.20 -22.13 -2.84
CA ARG A 162 8.09 -22.92 -3.40
C ARG A 162 7.50 -22.30 -4.67
N ALA A 163 8.29 -21.48 -5.37
CA ALA A 163 7.79 -20.68 -6.50
C ALA A 163 7.19 -21.55 -7.60
N GLU A 164 7.81 -22.68 -7.93
CA GLU A 164 7.30 -23.61 -8.95
C GLU A 164 5.92 -24.17 -8.59
N GLU A 165 5.75 -24.66 -7.35
CA GLU A 165 4.47 -25.16 -6.84
C GLU A 165 3.38 -24.07 -6.91
N LEU A 166 3.72 -22.85 -6.50
CA LEU A 166 2.80 -21.71 -6.55
C LEU A 166 2.39 -21.35 -7.99
N LEU A 167 3.34 -21.34 -8.93
CA LEU A 167 3.08 -21.09 -10.35
C LEU A 167 2.15 -22.17 -10.94
N GLU A 168 2.35 -23.44 -10.58
CA GLU A 168 1.46 -24.53 -10.99
C GLU A 168 0.03 -24.34 -10.47
N HIS A 169 -0.11 -23.98 -9.19
CA HIS A 169 -1.43 -23.70 -8.60
C HIS A 169 -2.10 -22.50 -9.28
N THR A 170 -1.36 -21.43 -9.57
CA THR A 170 -1.87 -20.27 -10.32
C THR A 170 -2.32 -20.68 -11.72
N LEU A 171 -1.49 -21.42 -12.46
CA LEU A 171 -1.84 -21.89 -13.80
C LEU A 171 -3.11 -22.76 -13.80
N LYS A 172 -3.20 -23.70 -12.85
CA LYS A 172 -4.37 -24.57 -12.69
C LYS A 172 -5.64 -23.76 -12.38
N ALA A 173 -5.55 -22.74 -11.52
CA ALA A 173 -6.69 -21.87 -11.21
C ALA A 173 -7.18 -21.08 -12.44
N ILE A 174 -6.27 -20.65 -13.31
CA ILE A 174 -6.60 -19.93 -14.55
C ILE A 174 -7.20 -20.88 -15.60
N GLN A 175 -6.63 -22.08 -15.76
CA GLN A 175 -7.09 -23.07 -16.74
C GLN A 175 -8.44 -23.72 -16.39
N THR A 176 -8.71 -23.96 -15.11
CA THR A 176 -9.97 -24.58 -14.66
C THR A 176 -11.12 -23.59 -14.54
N CYS A 177 -10.86 -22.29 -14.63
CA CYS A 177 -11.88 -21.26 -14.59
C CYS A 177 -12.61 -21.16 -15.94
N SER A 178 -13.94 -21.16 -15.91
CA SER A 178 -14.80 -21.07 -17.10
C SER A 178 -14.99 -19.64 -17.64
N CYS A 179 -14.38 -18.62 -17.02
CA CYS A 179 -14.55 -17.23 -17.46
C CYS A 179 -13.67 -16.90 -18.69
N GLY A 180 -14.24 -16.22 -19.68
CA GLY A 180 -13.50 -15.75 -20.86
C GLY A 180 -12.74 -14.44 -20.68
N SER A 181 -13.14 -13.61 -19.71
CA SER A 181 -12.66 -12.23 -19.53
C SER A 181 -11.78 -12.01 -18.29
N GLY A 182 -11.54 -13.06 -17.51
CA GLY A 182 -10.99 -12.96 -16.16
C GLY A 182 -12.07 -12.64 -15.12
N CYS A 183 -11.87 -13.17 -13.91
CA CYS A 183 -12.77 -12.97 -12.78
C CYS A 183 -11.99 -12.97 -11.44
N PRO A 184 -12.66 -12.64 -10.31
CA PRO A 184 -12.07 -12.68 -8.96
C PRO A 184 -11.47 -14.02 -8.54
N SER A 185 -11.92 -15.12 -9.13
CA SER A 185 -11.46 -16.46 -8.77
C SER A 185 -10.19 -16.88 -9.52
N CYS A 186 -9.79 -16.19 -10.59
CA CYS A 186 -8.64 -16.58 -11.40
C CYS A 186 -7.55 -15.50 -11.51
N VAL A 187 -7.90 -14.27 -11.90
CA VAL A 187 -6.90 -13.26 -12.27
C VAL A 187 -7.16 -11.86 -11.70
N HIS A 188 -8.33 -11.56 -11.14
CA HIS A 188 -8.53 -10.22 -10.59
C HIS A 188 -7.74 -10.05 -9.31
N SER A 189 -7.06 -8.91 -9.22
CA SER A 189 -6.53 -8.41 -7.96
C SER A 189 -7.49 -7.36 -7.38
N PRO A 190 -7.91 -7.50 -6.12
CA PRO A 190 -8.69 -6.47 -5.43
C PRO A 190 -7.87 -5.20 -5.12
N LYS A 191 -6.56 -5.24 -5.37
CA LYS A 191 -5.62 -4.11 -5.27
C LYS A 191 -5.22 -3.56 -6.64
N CYS A 192 -5.82 -4.03 -7.74
CA CYS A 192 -5.50 -3.54 -9.07
C CYS A 192 -5.91 -2.06 -9.22
N GLY A 193 -4.92 -1.16 -9.31
CA GLY A 193 -5.16 0.27 -9.52
C GLY A 193 -5.90 0.59 -10.84
N SER A 194 -5.76 -0.27 -11.85
CA SER A 194 -6.43 -0.16 -13.15
C SER A 194 -7.84 -0.77 -13.17
N GLY A 195 -8.38 -1.20 -12.02
CA GLY A 195 -9.71 -1.80 -11.94
C GLY A 195 -9.83 -3.15 -12.65
N ASN A 196 -8.73 -3.90 -12.72
CA ASN A 196 -8.62 -5.18 -13.43
C ASN A 196 -8.90 -5.05 -14.94
N ARG A 197 -8.47 -3.94 -15.56
CA ARG A 197 -8.60 -3.73 -17.00
C ARG A 197 -7.38 -3.03 -17.61
N PRO A 198 -6.96 -3.42 -18.83
CA PRO A 198 -7.43 -4.60 -19.57
C PRO A 198 -6.96 -5.92 -18.91
N ILE A 199 -7.70 -7.01 -19.11
CA ILE A 199 -7.25 -8.37 -18.78
C ILE A 199 -7.08 -9.13 -20.09
N ASP A 200 -5.91 -9.76 -20.24
CA ASP A 200 -5.63 -10.69 -21.31
C ASP A 200 -5.50 -12.11 -20.73
N MET A 201 -6.49 -12.95 -20.99
CA MET A 201 -6.54 -14.32 -20.49
C MET A 201 -5.56 -15.26 -21.22
N ALA A 202 -5.17 -14.94 -22.46
CA ALA A 202 -4.15 -15.71 -23.16
C ALA A 202 -2.78 -15.44 -22.52
N PHE A 203 -2.47 -14.16 -22.27
CA PHE A 203 -1.24 -13.78 -21.59
C PHE A 203 -1.17 -14.29 -20.15
N ALA A 204 -2.29 -14.26 -19.41
CA ALA A 204 -2.36 -14.77 -18.04
C ALA A 204 -2.05 -16.27 -17.93
N ARG A 205 -2.29 -17.07 -18.99
CA ARG A 205 -1.90 -18.49 -19.05
C ARG A 205 -0.45 -18.65 -19.49
N PHE A 206 -0.03 -17.87 -20.48
CA PHE A 206 1.32 -17.93 -21.04
C PHE A 206 2.41 -17.58 -20.03
N LEU A 207 2.15 -16.60 -19.16
CA LEU A 207 3.17 -16.05 -18.27
C LEU A 207 3.68 -17.04 -17.21
N PRO A 208 2.83 -17.75 -16.43
CA PRO A 208 3.30 -18.77 -15.49
C PRO A 208 4.07 -19.91 -16.17
N GLU A 209 3.62 -20.35 -17.36
CA GLU A 209 4.32 -21.40 -18.14
C GLU A 209 5.72 -20.93 -18.58
N SER A 210 5.82 -19.68 -19.04
CA SER A 210 7.09 -19.08 -19.46
C SER A 210 8.05 -18.88 -18.30
N LEU A 211 7.55 -18.49 -17.13
CA LEU A 211 8.38 -18.34 -15.92
C LEU A 211 8.89 -19.68 -15.39
N LYS A 212 8.12 -20.76 -15.59
CA LYS A 212 8.52 -22.12 -15.18
C LYS A 212 9.56 -22.75 -16.12
N THR A 213 9.45 -22.50 -17.42
CA THR A 213 10.28 -23.14 -18.45
C THR A 213 11.38 -22.25 -19.00
N GLY A 214 11.38 -20.97 -18.62
CA GLY A 214 12.34 -19.98 -19.08
C GLY A 214 13.76 -20.30 -18.61
N PRO A 215 14.77 -19.88 -19.40
CA PRO A 215 16.16 -20.04 -19.02
C PRO A 215 16.48 -19.22 -17.76
N GLU A 216 17.37 -19.74 -16.92
CA GLU A 216 17.89 -18.95 -15.80
C GLU A 216 18.60 -17.68 -16.33
N PRO A 217 18.37 -16.52 -15.70
CA PRO A 217 19.00 -15.27 -16.11
C PRO A 217 20.51 -15.33 -15.89
N THR A 218 21.28 -15.06 -16.95
CA THR A 218 22.75 -15.18 -16.97
C THR A 218 23.49 -13.96 -16.41
N ASN A 219 22.82 -12.83 -16.22
CA ASN A 219 23.39 -11.53 -15.81
C ASN A 219 22.73 -10.96 -14.55
N ILE A 220 22.44 -11.77 -13.53
CA ILE A 220 22.11 -11.21 -12.22
C ILE A 220 23.42 -10.88 -11.50
N GLU A 221 23.88 -9.63 -11.62
CA GLU A 221 24.83 -9.12 -10.64
C GLU A 221 24.15 -9.17 -9.27
N SER A 222 24.69 -9.97 -8.36
CA SER A 222 24.22 -10.02 -6.97
C SER A 222 24.54 -8.69 -6.29
N GLY A 223 23.67 -7.70 -6.51
CA GLY A 223 23.69 -6.47 -5.72
C GLY A 223 23.43 -6.85 -4.28
N THR A 224 24.41 -6.65 -3.41
CA THR A 224 24.19 -6.77 -1.97
C THR A 224 23.09 -5.79 -1.57
N VAL A 225 21.91 -6.30 -1.22
CA VAL A 225 20.92 -5.50 -0.47
C VAL A 225 21.66 -4.98 0.76
N PRO A 226 21.78 -3.66 0.97
CA PRO A 226 22.36 -3.14 2.19
C PRO A 226 21.54 -3.72 3.34
N ARG A 227 22.12 -4.65 4.11
CA ARG A 227 21.53 -5.05 5.39
C ARG A 227 21.35 -3.76 6.18
N ASP A 228 20.14 -3.53 6.66
CA ASP A 228 19.80 -2.45 7.58
C ASP A 228 20.88 -2.42 8.66
N LYS A 229 21.83 -1.51 8.50
CA LYS A 229 22.72 -1.13 9.57
C LYS A 229 21.83 -0.27 10.43
N THR A 230 21.41 -0.87 11.55
CA THR A 230 21.04 -0.17 12.78
C THR A 230 21.53 1.27 12.73
N GLU A 231 20.56 2.18 12.73
CA GLU A 231 20.70 3.63 12.90
C GLU A 231 22.05 3.97 13.56
N THR A 232 23.05 4.17 12.71
CA THR A 232 24.27 4.86 13.10
C THR A 232 24.41 5.91 12.04
N GLU A 233 23.91 7.09 12.45
CA GLU A 233 24.20 8.40 11.93
C GLU A 233 25.42 8.42 11.00
N LYS A 234 25.19 8.12 9.72
CA LYS A 234 26.04 8.68 8.68
C LYS A 234 25.39 9.98 8.28
N LYS A 235 25.72 11.00 9.06
CA LYS A 235 25.79 12.39 8.60
C LYS A 235 26.63 12.40 7.33
N ASN A 236 25.98 12.14 6.19
CA ASN A 236 26.44 12.67 4.93
C ASN A 236 26.02 14.14 4.94
N THR A 237 26.80 14.93 5.66
CA THR A 237 26.94 16.36 5.41
C THR A 237 27.55 16.54 4.02
N LYS A 238 26.76 16.28 2.98
CA LYS A 238 26.83 17.10 1.78
C LYS A 238 26.03 18.34 2.14
N GLN A 239 26.73 19.43 2.41
CA GLN A 239 26.15 20.76 2.34
C GLN A 239 25.45 20.87 0.98
N HIS A 240 24.13 20.70 0.95
CA HIS A 240 23.36 21.01 -0.23
C HIS A 240 23.27 22.53 -0.28
N GLY A 241 23.85 23.12 -1.32
CA GLY A 241 23.52 24.49 -1.70
C GLY A 241 22.01 24.66 -1.75
N ARG A 242 21.54 25.86 -1.46
CA ARG A 242 20.12 26.20 -1.46
C ARG A 242 19.60 26.07 -2.91
N VAL A 243 18.96 24.94 -3.25
CA VAL A 243 18.39 24.67 -4.58
C VAL A 243 17.43 25.79 -4.94
N HIS A 244 17.64 26.41 -6.10
CA HIS A 244 16.77 27.46 -6.64
C HIS A 244 15.58 26.82 -7.34
N PHE A 245 14.50 26.62 -6.60
CA PHE A 245 13.27 26.03 -7.13
C PHE A 245 12.21 27.10 -7.43
N GLY A 246 11.29 26.80 -8.34
CA GLY A 246 10.07 27.58 -8.53
C GLY A 246 8.82 26.71 -8.45
N VAL A 247 7.71 27.29 -8.01
CA VAL A 247 6.42 26.60 -7.93
C VAL A 247 5.46 27.21 -8.95
N PHE A 248 4.90 26.37 -9.80
CA PHE A 248 4.19 26.79 -11.00
C PHE A 248 2.80 26.16 -11.08
N ASP A 249 1.84 26.97 -11.52
CA ASP A 249 0.48 26.56 -11.85
C ASP A 249 -0.07 27.50 -12.95
N LEU A 250 -1.01 27.01 -13.76
CA LEU A 250 -1.72 27.84 -14.74
C LEU A 250 -3.22 27.60 -14.76
N GLU A 251 -3.94 28.61 -15.20
CA GLU A 251 -5.38 28.54 -15.48
C GLU A 251 -5.65 28.66 -16.98
N THR A 252 -6.74 28.04 -17.43
CA THR A 252 -7.07 27.90 -18.84
C THR A 252 -8.20 28.82 -19.28
N GLN A 253 -8.28 29.11 -20.59
CA GLN A 253 -9.37 29.92 -21.16
C GLN A 253 -10.61 29.08 -21.53
N ARG A 254 -10.38 27.81 -21.88
CA ARG A 254 -11.39 26.86 -22.35
C ARG A 254 -11.31 25.59 -21.53
N SER A 255 -12.46 24.98 -21.25
CA SER A 255 -12.55 23.67 -20.61
C SER A 255 -12.15 22.55 -21.56
N ALA A 256 -11.84 21.37 -20.99
CA ALA A 256 -11.61 20.15 -21.76
C ALA A 256 -12.81 19.79 -22.67
N ALA A 257 -14.04 20.11 -22.26
CA ALA A 257 -15.24 19.88 -23.07
C ALA A 257 -15.27 20.78 -24.31
N GLU A 258 -14.87 22.06 -24.17
CA GLU A 258 -14.88 23.04 -25.26
C GLU A 258 -13.82 22.73 -26.33
N VAL A 259 -12.69 22.12 -25.96
CA VAL A 259 -11.64 21.71 -26.91
C VAL A 259 -11.83 20.29 -27.48
N GLY A 260 -12.84 19.55 -26.99
CA GLY A 260 -13.15 18.20 -27.45
C GLY A 260 -12.42 17.06 -26.73
N GLY A 261 -11.90 17.32 -25.53
CA GLY A 261 -11.34 16.33 -24.60
C GLY A 261 -9.94 16.67 -24.10
N TRP A 262 -9.51 16.00 -23.02
CA TRP A 262 -8.20 16.21 -22.38
C TRP A 262 -6.99 15.92 -23.29
N HIS A 263 -7.16 15.15 -24.35
CA HIS A 263 -6.10 14.89 -25.34
C HIS A 263 -5.77 16.10 -26.23
N LYS A 264 -6.56 17.19 -26.12
CA LYS A 264 -6.39 18.46 -26.82
C LYS A 264 -6.14 19.62 -25.85
N ALA A 265 -5.42 19.33 -24.76
CA ALA A 265 -5.13 20.32 -23.73
C ALA A 265 -4.33 21.53 -24.26
N ASP A 266 -3.52 21.32 -25.29
CA ASP A 266 -2.82 22.35 -26.06
C ASP A 266 -3.74 23.42 -26.67
N LEU A 267 -5.01 23.09 -26.93
CA LEU A 267 -5.98 24.03 -27.51
C LEU A 267 -6.76 24.85 -26.46
N MET A 268 -6.49 24.62 -25.16
CA MET A 268 -7.26 25.22 -24.06
C MET A 268 -6.96 26.71 -23.87
N GLY A 269 -5.80 27.19 -24.31
CA GLY A 269 -5.33 28.56 -24.11
C GLY A 269 -5.06 28.87 -22.63
N ILE A 270 -4.29 29.93 -22.38
CA ILE A 270 -3.83 30.29 -21.03
C ILE A 270 -4.54 31.57 -20.59
N SER A 271 -5.33 31.53 -19.52
CA SER A 271 -5.93 32.74 -18.97
C SER A 271 -4.92 33.50 -18.12
N CYS A 272 -4.25 32.80 -17.21
CA CYS A 272 -3.06 33.28 -16.53
C CYS A 272 -2.16 32.11 -16.12
N ALA A 273 -0.91 32.43 -15.80
CA ALA A 273 0.05 31.51 -15.21
C ALA A 273 0.78 32.21 -14.07
N VAL A 274 1.03 31.50 -12.98
CA VAL A 274 1.70 32.04 -11.80
C VAL A 274 2.92 31.20 -11.47
N LEU A 275 4.03 31.88 -11.22
CA LEU A 275 5.28 31.27 -10.78
C LEU A 275 5.73 31.91 -9.47
N TYR A 276 5.91 31.11 -8.44
CA TYR A 276 6.67 31.49 -7.25
C TYR A 276 8.15 31.15 -7.48
N ASP A 277 9.04 32.11 -7.20
CA ASP A 277 10.49 31.94 -7.29
C ASP A 277 11.11 31.94 -5.88
N SER A 278 11.89 30.90 -5.54
CA SER A 278 12.52 30.79 -4.20
C SER A 278 13.82 31.59 -4.04
N GLY A 279 14.38 32.14 -5.13
CA GLY A 279 15.57 32.97 -5.12
C GLY A 279 15.31 34.36 -4.56
N ASP A 280 14.13 34.93 -4.85
CA ASP A 280 13.69 36.25 -4.40
C ASP A 280 12.39 36.24 -3.58
N ASP A 281 11.82 35.05 -3.32
CA ASP A 281 10.57 34.86 -2.57
C ASP A 281 9.36 35.61 -3.16
N THR A 282 9.32 35.76 -4.49
CA THR A 282 8.31 36.57 -5.19
C THR A 282 7.38 35.73 -6.08
N PHE A 283 6.14 36.18 -6.22
CA PHE A 283 5.16 35.62 -7.16
C PHE A 283 5.12 36.47 -8.44
N TYR A 284 5.38 35.82 -9.57
CA TYR A 284 5.32 36.37 -10.90
C TYR A 284 4.01 35.95 -11.59
N GLU A 285 3.39 36.89 -12.28
CA GLU A 285 2.11 36.71 -12.98
C GLU A 285 2.38 36.85 -14.49
N PHE A 286 1.87 35.90 -15.28
CA PHE A 286 2.01 35.91 -16.73
C PHE A 286 0.64 35.71 -17.39
N LEU A 287 0.38 36.48 -18.44
CA LEU A 287 -0.73 36.23 -19.36
C LEU A 287 -0.22 35.46 -20.60
N GLU A 288 -1.13 34.98 -21.45
CA GLU A 288 -0.78 34.18 -22.65
C GLU A 288 0.29 34.85 -23.54
N GLY A 289 0.20 36.18 -23.75
CA GLY A 289 1.20 36.92 -24.53
C GLY A 289 2.59 37.00 -23.90
N GLN A 290 2.75 36.59 -22.65
CA GLN A 290 3.99 36.61 -21.87
C GLN A 290 4.58 35.21 -21.64
N VAL A 291 4.02 34.17 -22.27
CA VAL A 291 4.56 32.80 -22.19
C VAL A 291 6.06 32.69 -22.51
N PRO A 292 6.63 33.43 -23.49
CA PRO A 292 8.07 33.42 -23.72
C PRO A 292 8.90 33.89 -22.50
N LEU A 293 8.40 34.86 -21.73
CA LEU A 293 9.06 35.33 -20.51
C LEU A 293 8.97 34.29 -19.40
N LEU A 294 7.81 33.63 -19.25
CA LEU A 294 7.62 32.53 -18.32
C LEU A 294 8.61 31.38 -18.61
N ILE A 295 8.77 30.99 -19.87
CA ILE A 295 9.69 29.91 -20.27
C ILE A 295 11.13 30.27 -19.88
N HIS A 296 11.57 31.48 -20.19
CA HIS A 296 12.90 31.96 -19.81
C HIS A 296 13.11 31.97 -18.29
N HIS A 297 12.04 32.15 -17.52
CA HIS A 297 12.09 32.07 -16.06
C HIS A 297 12.21 30.61 -15.60
N LEU A 298 11.38 29.71 -16.14
CA LEU A 298 11.39 28.29 -15.81
C LEU A 298 12.73 27.60 -16.15
N ASP A 299 13.34 27.95 -17.27
CA ASP A 299 14.62 27.39 -17.75
C ASP A 299 15.81 27.72 -16.83
N LYS A 300 15.69 28.80 -16.03
CA LYS A 300 16.72 29.20 -15.07
C LYS A 300 16.64 28.51 -13.72
N LEU A 301 15.54 27.80 -13.44
CA LEU A 301 15.32 27.14 -12.16
C LEU A 301 16.07 25.81 -12.13
N ASP A 302 16.66 25.48 -10.98
CA ASP A 302 17.22 24.15 -10.73
C ASP A 302 16.11 23.08 -10.65
N LEU A 303 14.91 23.47 -10.27
CA LEU A 303 13.75 22.59 -10.09
C LEU A 303 12.43 23.35 -10.27
N VAL A 304 11.55 22.85 -11.13
CA VAL A 304 10.16 23.29 -11.23
C VAL A 304 9.27 22.36 -10.43
N VAL A 305 8.40 22.92 -9.60
CA VAL A 305 7.46 22.17 -8.76
C VAL A 305 6.04 22.56 -9.14
N GLY A 306 5.14 21.59 -9.25
CA GLY A 306 3.74 21.86 -9.54
C GLY A 306 2.83 20.71 -9.13
N PHE A 307 1.54 20.87 -9.43
CA PHE A 307 0.53 19.86 -9.13
C PHE A 307 -0.17 19.42 -10.41
N ASN A 308 0.13 18.21 -10.91
CA ASN A 308 -0.28 17.73 -12.25
C ASN A 308 0.39 18.47 -13.43
N ILE A 309 1.50 19.18 -13.15
CA ILE A 309 2.24 20.01 -14.10
C ILE A 309 2.67 19.28 -15.37
N LYS A 310 3.15 18.04 -15.28
CA LYS A 310 3.68 17.31 -16.45
C LYS A 310 2.60 16.89 -17.42
N ARG A 311 1.43 16.53 -16.90
CA ARG A 311 0.33 15.92 -17.67
C ARG A 311 -0.77 16.92 -18.03
N PHE A 312 -0.71 18.14 -17.51
CA PHE A 312 -1.70 19.17 -17.80
C PHE A 312 -1.01 20.47 -18.22
N ASP A 313 -0.37 21.17 -17.29
CA ASP A 313 0.14 22.51 -17.53
C ASP A 313 1.15 22.56 -18.68
N TYR A 314 2.11 21.63 -18.73
CA TYR A 314 3.06 21.53 -19.83
C TYR A 314 2.41 21.19 -21.18
N GLN A 315 1.27 20.48 -21.18
CA GLN A 315 0.53 20.22 -22.42
C GLN A 315 -0.16 21.50 -22.92
N VAL A 316 -0.74 22.28 -22.01
CA VAL A 316 -1.34 23.58 -22.35
C VAL A 316 -0.27 24.53 -22.87
N LEU A 317 0.88 24.64 -22.19
CA LEU A 317 1.99 25.49 -22.63
C LEU A 317 2.56 25.08 -23.99
N GLY A 318 2.58 23.78 -24.30
CA GLY A 318 3.00 23.25 -25.59
C GLY A 318 2.13 23.72 -26.77
N GLY A 319 0.89 24.14 -26.52
CA GLY A 319 0.03 24.75 -27.53
C GLY A 319 0.43 26.17 -27.92
N CYS A 320 1.14 26.87 -27.01
CA CYS A 320 1.56 28.27 -27.18
C CYS A 320 3.06 28.41 -27.49
N SER A 321 3.85 27.34 -27.37
CA SER A 321 5.31 27.36 -27.51
C SER A 321 5.88 26.04 -28.03
N GLY A 322 6.98 26.11 -28.79
CA GLY A 322 7.76 24.94 -29.22
C GLY A 322 8.83 24.47 -28.22
N PHE A 323 8.84 25.01 -26.99
CA PHE A 323 9.81 24.63 -25.95
C PHE A 323 9.55 23.21 -25.40
N ASP A 324 10.60 22.43 -25.19
CA ASP A 324 10.49 21.09 -24.62
C ASP A 324 10.46 21.12 -23.08
N PHE A 325 9.25 21.29 -22.53
CA PHE A 325 9.03 21.31 -21.09
C PHE A 325 9.37 20.00 -20.36
N GLN A 326 9.46 18.86 -21.07
CA GLN A 326 9.82 17.58 -20.44
C GLN A 326 11.32 17.51 -20.10
N SER A 327 12.13 18.40 -20.67
CA SER A 327 13.56 18.51 -20.36
C SER A 327 13.83 19.20 -19.01
N LEU A 328 12.85 19.95 -18.47
CA LEU A 328 13.00 20.65 -17.20
C LEU A 328 13.06 19.65 -16.03
N PRO A 329 13.96 19.86 -15.05
CA PRO A 329 13.90 19.13 -13.79
C PRO A 329 12.59 19.46 -13.06
N THR A 330 11.68 18.49 -12.98
CA THR A 330 10.31 18.75 -12.48
C THR A 330 9.87 17.77 -11.39
N LEU A 331 9.45 18.32 -10.25
CA LEU A 331 8.71 17.62 -9.21
C LEU A 331 7.21 17.86 -9.38
N ASP A 332 6.50 16.84 -9.86
CA ASP A 332 5.04 16.84 -9.92
C ASP A 332 4.48 16.16 -8.66
N ILE A 333 3.88 16.94 -7.76
CA ILE A 333 3.37 16.43 -6.48
C ILE A 333 2.25 15.41 -6.70
N LEU A 334 1.38 15.62 -7.70
CA LEU A 334 0.30 14.67 -7.97
C LEU A 334 0.87 13.34 -8.48
N GLU A 335 1.88 13.39 -9.34
CA GLU A 335 2.59 12.20 -9.82
C GLU A 335 3.24 11.44 -8.65
N GLU A 336 4.00 12.12 -7.79
CA GLU A 336 4.65 11.47 -6.64
C GLU A 336 3.61 10.83 -5.70
N VAL A 337 2.54 11.57 -5.35
CA VAL A 337 1.46 11.04 -4.51
C VAL A 337 0.75 9.87 -5.18
N HIS A 338 0.48 9.96 -6.48
CA HIS A 338 -0.15 8.88 -7.25
C HIS A 338 0.74 7.64 -7.31
N ASN A 339 2.05 7.79 -7.52
CA ASN A 339 3.00 6.69 -7.54
C ASN A 339 3.05 5.95 -6.19
N ARG A 340 2.82 6.67 -5.09
CA ARG A 340 2.75 6.09 -3.73
C ARG A 340 1.41 5.43 -3.42
N LEU A 341 0.30 6.04 -3.84
CA LEU A 341 -1.05 5.63 -3.42
C LEU A 341 -1.80 4.79 -4.45
N GLY A 342 -1.41 4.84 -5.72
CA GLY A 342 -2.09 4.17 -6.84
C GLY A 342 -3.42 4.83 -7.26
N PHE A 343 -3.76 6.00 -6.72
CA PHE A 343 -4.91 6.80 -7.12
C PHE A 343 -4.62 8.29 -6.93
N ARG A 344 -5.36 9.13 -7.65
CA ARG A 344 -5.19 10.60 -7.62
C ARG A 344 -5.88 11.19 -6.40
N ILE A 345 -5.23 12.17 -5.78
CA ILE A 345 -5.80 12.99 -4.72
C ILE A 345 -5.82 14.44 -5.22
N SER A 346 -6.86 15.21 -4.89
CA SER A 346 -6.90 16.63 -5.26
C SER A 346 -5.95 17.47 -4.39
N LEU A 347 -5.46 18.57 -4.96
CA LEU A 347 -4.66 19.57 -4.23
C LEU A 347 -5.39 20.05 -2.97
N ASP A 348 -6.68 20.37 -3.08
CA ASP A 348 -7.51 20.81 -1.94
C ASP A 348 -7.55 19.78 -0.80
N HIS A 349 -7.68 18.49 -1.12
CA HIS A 349 -7.71 17.46 -0.08
C HIS A 349 -6.35 17.33 0.62
N LEU A 350 -5.24 17.36 -0.13
CA LEU A 350 -3.90 17.34 0.45
C LEU A 350 -3.62 18.57 1.29
N ALA A 351 -3.99 19.76 0.80
CA ALA A 351 -3.83 21.02 1.50
C ALA A 351 -4.61 21.04 2.82
N LYS A 352 -5.87 20.59 2.78
CA LYS A 352 -6.74 20.54 3.95
C LYS A 352 -6.21 19.61 5.03
N VAL A 353 -5.78 18.41 4.66
CA VAL A 353 -5.36 17.40 5.64
C VAL A 353 -3.92 17.63 6.11
N THR A 354 -3.04 18.13 5.25
CA THR A 354 -1.62 18.37 5.59
C THR A 354 -1.39 19.71 6.28
N LEU A 355 -1.97 20.78 5.74
CA LEU A 355 -1.71 22.16 6.16
C LEU A 355 -2.85 22.76 7.01
N GLY A 356 -4.00 22.09 7.11
CA GLY A 356 -5.19 22.62 7.77
C GLY A 356 -5.88 23.76 7.01
N LYS A 357 -5.45 24.05 5.77
CA LYS A 357 -6.01 25.12 4.93
C LYS A 357 -7.22 24.60 4.14
N LYS A 358 -8.37 25.29 4.21
CA LYS A 358 -9.50 25.04 3.32
C LYS A 358 -9.41 25.99 2.12
N LYS A 359 -9.60 25.48 0.90
CA LYS A 359 -9.74 26.32 -0.29
C LYS A 359 -11.16 26.89 -0.39
N SER A 360 -11.28 28.11 -0.89
CA SER A 360 -12.56 28.84 -0.98
C SER A 360 -13.21 28.82 -2.37
N ALA A 361 -12.65 28.10 -3.36
CA ALA A 361 -13.18 28.05 -4.73
C ALA A 361 -12.66 26.82 -5.51
N GLY A 362 -13.47 26.25 -6.41
CA GLY A 362 -13.10 25.13 -7.29
C GLY A 362 -12.73 25.61 -8.71
N GLY A 363 -11.89 24.86 -9.43
CA GLY A 363 -11.35 25.27 -10.74
C GLY A 363 -12.39 25.55 -11.84
N LEU A 364 -13.64 25.09 -11.68
CA LEU A 364 -14.75 25.49 -12.58
C LEU A 364 -15.09 26.99 -12.49
N GLN A 365 -14.72 27.64 -11.38
CA GLN A 365 -14.98 29.06 -11.16
C GLN A 365 -14.02 29.97 -11.97
N ALA A 366 -12.78 29.52 -12.21
CA ALA A 366 -11.81 30.25 -13.01
C ALA A 366 -12.26 30.42 -14.47
N LEU A 367 -12.82 29.36 -15.07
CA LEU A 367 -13.39 29.40 -16.41
C LEU A 367 -14.61 30.33 -16.52
N GLN A 368 -15.41 30.43 -15.45
CA GLN A 368 -16.53 31.37 -15.40
C GLN A 368 -16.03 32.81 -15.30
N TRP A 369 -15.06 33.09 -14.43
CA TRP A 369 -14.42 34.41 -14.33
C TRP A 369 -13.77 34.85 -15.63
N TRP A 370 -13.21 33.92 -16.40
CA TRP A 370 -12.67 34.23 -17.72
C TRP A 370 -13.75 34.75 -18.68
N LYS A 371 -14.91 34.07 -18.71
CA LYS A 371 -16.07 34.50 -19.52
C LYS A 371 -16.64 35.85 -19.05
N GLU A 372 -16.49 36.17 -17.77
CA GLU A 372 -16.89 37.45 -17.17
C GLU A 372 -15.82 38.55 -17.30
N GLY A 373 -14.63 38.26 -17.85
CA GLY A 373 -13.51 39.21 -17.96
C GLY A 373 -12.80 39.53 -16.64
N ARG A 374 -13.01 38.71 -15.61
CA ARG A 374 -12.52 38.90 -14.23
C ARG A 374 -11.13 38.31 -14.03
N ILE A 375 -10.15 38.89 -14.72
CA ILE A 375 -8.78 38.33 -14.78
C ILE A 375 -8.05 38.37 -13.44
N ARG A 376 -8.29 39.38 -12.61
CA ARG A 376 -7.61 39.53 -11.33
C ARG A 376 -7.97 38.40 -10.37
N GLU A 377 -9.24 38.00 -10.35
CA GLU A 377 -9.73 36.90 -9.53
C GLU A 377 -9.14 35.55 -9.95
N ILE A 378 -8.93 35.33 -11.25
CA ILE A 378 -8.24 34.12 -11.75
C ILE A 378 -6.79 34.11 -11.29
N ILE A 379 -6.08 35.24 -11.41
CA ILE A 379 -4.68 35.37 -10.95
C ILE A 379 -4.57 35.14 -9.45
N ASP A 380 -5.43 35.77 -8.65
CA ASP A 380 -5.40 35.61 -7.19
C ASP A 380 -5.74 34.18 -6.75
N TYR A 381 -6.62 33.50 -7.51
CA TYR A 381 -6.91 32.08 -7.33
C TYR A 381 -5.70 31.18 -7.64
N CYS A 382 -5.09 31.37 -8.81
CA CYS A 382 -3.90 30.61 -9.21
C CYS A 382 -2.72 30.85 -8.25
N LYS A 383 -2.53 32.09 -7.78
CA LYS A 383 -1.57 32.42 -6.71
C LYS A 383 -1.78 31.63 -5.43
N LEU A 384 -3.04 31.42 -5.04
CA LEU A 384 -3.36 30.61 -3.86
C LEU A 384 -2.93 29.15 -4.06
N ASP A 385 -3.15 28.60 -5.25
CA ASP A 385 -2.73 27.23 -5.57
C ASP A 385 -1.21 27.06 -5.61
N VAL A 386 -0.50 28.02 -6.20
CA VAL A 386 0.96 28.06 -6.14
C VAL A 386 1.46 28.14 -4.70
N ALA A 387 0.86 29.01 -3.87
CA ALA A 387 1.23 29.13 -2.46
C ALA A 387 0.96 27.85 -1.67
N ILE A 388 -0.18 27.18 -1.90
CA ILE A 388 -0.51 25.90 -1.28
C ILE A 388 0.49 24.82 -1.72
N THR A 389 0.81 24.74 -3.01
CA THR A 389 1.75 23.77 -3.57
C THR A 389 3.15 23.98 -2.99
N ARG A 390 3.60 25.23 -2.87
CA ARG A 390 4.84 25.60 -2.17
C ARG A 390 4.83 25.14 -0.72
N ASP A 391 3.76 25.41 0.01
CA ASP A 391 3.66 25.06 1.42
C ASP A 391 3.64 23.53 1.61
N LEU A 392 3.02 22.77 0.69
CA LEU A 392 3.09 21.32 0.66
C LEU A 392 4.51 20.82 0.42
N LEU A 393 5.23 21.40 -0.56
CA LEU A 393 6.64 21.10 -0.82
C LEU A 393 7.50 21.30 0.43
N LEU A 394 7.38 22.47 1.06
CA LEU A 394 8.14 22.81 2.27
C LEU A 394 7.80 21.88 3.43
N TYR A 395 6.52 21.56 3.61
CA TYR A 395 6.08 20.58 4.62
C TYR A 395 6.67 19.20 4.36
N GLY A 396 6.58 18.71 3.11
CA GLY A 396 7.09 17.41 2.71
C GLY A 396 8.61 17.31 2.89
N LYS A 397 9.35 18.37 2.54
CA LYS A 397 10.80 18.47 2.75
C LYS A 397 11.17 18.49 4.24
N GLU A 398 10.43 19.20 5.07
CA GLU A 398 10.70 19.30 6.51
C GLU A 398 10.32 18.02 7.27
N LYS A 399 9.15 17.44 6.95
CA LYS A 399 8.57 16.32 7.71
C LYS A 399 8.85 14.94 7.10
N GLY A 400 9.25 14.87 5.82
CA GLY A 400 9.42 13.63 5.07
C GLY A 400 8.12 12.91 4.72
N TYR A 401 6.96 13.57 4.89
CA TYR A 401 5.66 13.03 4.52
C TYR A 401 4.61 14.12 4.26
N LEU A 402 3.55 13.77 3.51
CA LEU A 402 2.28 14.50 3.44
C LEU A 402 1.17 13.73 4.16
N LEU A 403 0.00 14.34 4.34
CA LEU A 403 -1.15 13.72 5.00
C LEU A 403 -2.37 13.68 4.07
N PHE A 404 -3.13 12.59 4.12
CA PHE A 404 -4.44 12.48 3.48
C PHE A 404 -5.40 11.65 4.32
N ASN A 405 -6.71 11.88 4.15
CA ASN A 405 -7.72 11.01 4.75
C ASN A 405 -8.06 9.86 3.80
N ASN A 406 -8.02 8.63 4.32
CA ASN A 406 -8.45 7.44 3.59
C ASN A 406 -9.99 7.32 3.57
N LYS A 407 -10.52 6.34 2.82
CA LYS A 407 -11.97 6.11 2.72
C LYS A 407 -12.65 5.76 4.05
N ALA A 408 -11.88 5.37 5.07
CA ALA A 408 -12.37 5.11 6.42
C ALA A 408 -12.35 6.37 7.32
N GLY A 409 -12.00 7.54 6.78
CA GLY A 409 -11.92 8.80 7.52
C GLY A 409 -10.66 8.98 8.36
N ASN A 410 -9.71 8.03 8.31
CA ASN A 410 -8.47 8.13 9.07
C ASN A 410 -7.42 8.93 8.32
N THR A 411 -6.71 9.81 9.02
CA THR A 411 -5.53 10.52 8.49
C THR A 411 -4.34 9.58 8.40
N VAL A 412 -3.73 9.50 7.22
CA VAL A 412 -2.61 8.61 6.89
C VAL A 412 -1.47 9.44 6.31
N ARG A 413 -0.22 9.01 6.60
CA ARG A 413 1.00 9.62 6.07
C ARG A 413 1.35 9.06 4.69
N ILE A 414 1.74 9.94 3.78
CA ILE A 414 2.30 9.64 2.47
C ILE A 414 3.78 9.99 2.56
N PRO A 415 4.71 9.03 2.72
CA PRO A 415 6.13 9.34 2.74
C PRO A 415 6.56 10.01 1.44
N VAL A 416 7.35 11.09 1.55
CA VAL A 416 7.94 11.80 0.41
C VAL A 416 9.44 11.95 0.63
N ASN A 417 10.21 11.97 -0.46
CA ASN A 417 11.67 12.12 -0.43
C ASN A 417 12.05 13.30 -1.33
N TRP A 418 11.95 14.51 -0.79
CA TRP A 418 12.07 15.79 -1.51
C TRP A 418 13.23 16.64 -1.00
#